data_AF-A0A8K0XPQ3-F1
#
_entry.id   AF-A0A8K0XPQ3-F1
#
_cell.length_a   1.000
_cell.length_b   1.000
_cell.length_c   1.000
_cell.angle_alpha   90.00
_cell.angle_beta   90.00
_cell.angle_gamma   90.00
#
_symmetry.space_group_name_H-M   'P 1'
#
loop_
_entity.id
_entity.type
_entity.pdbx_description
1 polymer ?
#
loop_
_entity_poly.entity_id
_entity_poly.type
_entity_poly.pdbx_seq_one_letter_code
_entity_poly.pdbx_strand_id
1 'polypeptide(L)'
;MTSNFKFPFWPRKQSSRKFIDLIWRTTTRWANWDPSEKFQPGDFGYTDHETGRFHRTGNIYLDPHIGPIAQRYKPQKGEVVEKYIANTGNAVAISISAGGHVDALSAAEVLLQGCWKFNRARGALLAMYKYSLVTVPDEFFNEDLSSFECLKGKQIVTQVYVCPAYALYLSNKNNETFSLALRATSPTGVPGISAGSHLSMNWVSHDVSGLFHHGSNANSSFYPLLVIKEVRRLGSRRREAPEPGVPVLPEGTPGWFNIEPPWGDLDEEGDEDSRQYADDSDTDF
;
A
#
# COMPACT_ATOMS: atom_id res chain seq x y z
N MET A 1 13.77 -19.07 36.16
CA MET A 1 14.69 -18.52 35.13
C MET A 1 13.85 -17.74 34.13
N THR A 2 13.87 -16.42 34.26
CA THR A 2 13.11 -15.45 33.47
C THR A 2 13.73 -15.30 32.09
N SER A 3 13.08 -15.84 31.07
CA SER A 3 13.43 -15.63 29.66
C SER A 3 12.96 -14.23 29.24
N ASN A 4 13.92 -13.33 29.09
CA ASN A 4 13.75 -12.00 28.50
C ASN A 4 13.40 -12.14 27.02
N PHE A 5 12.11 -12.10 26.67
CA PHE A 5 11.69 -11.80 25.30
C PHE A 5 11.94 -10.32 25.02
N LYS A 6 13.17 -10.01 24.61
CA LYS A 6 13.47 -8.76 23.91
C LYS A 6 12.87 -8.86 22.52
N PHE A 7 11.79 -8.14 22.26
CA PHE A 7 11.35 -7.82 20.89
C PHE A 7 12.51 -7.16 20.14
N PRO A 8 13.06 -7.74 19.06
CA PRO A 8 14.06 -7.05 18.27
C PRO A 8 13.37 -6.16 17.23
N PHE A 9 13.95 -4.97 17.06
CA PHE A 9 13.99 -4.21 15.82
C PHE A 9 12.68 -3.54 15.34
N TRP A 10 12.49 -2.29 15.77
CA TRP A 10 11.84 -1.30 14.92
C TRP A 10 12.62 -1.25 13.58
N PRO A 11 11.97 -1.36 12.41
CA PRO A 11 12.65 -1.21 11.14
C PRO A 11 13.29 0.18 11.06
N ARG A 12 14.50 0.27 10.51
CA ARG A 12 15.11 1.58 10.19
C ARG A 12 14.09 2.37 9.36
N LYS A 13 13.89 3.65 9.65
CA LYS A 13 12.97 4.54 8.90
C LYS A 13 13.10 4.37 7.37
N GLN A 14 14.34 4.16 6.92
CA GLN A 14 14.77 3.88 5.54
C GLN A 14 14.09 2.64 4.91
N SER A 15 13.83 1.57 5.67
CA SER A 15 13.20 0.34 5.15
C SER A 15 11.73 0.56 4.78
N SER A 16 11.00 1.35 5.57
CA SER A 16 9.61 1.76 5.25
C SER A 16 9.61 2.53 3.94
N ARG A 17 10.45 3.57 3.85
CA ARG A 17 10.58 4.42 2.67
C ARG A 17 10.92 3.62 1.41
N LYS A 18 11.91 2.72 1.49
CA LYS A 18 12.29 1.86 0.35
C LYS A 18 11.17 0.91 -0.08
N PHE A 19 10.46 0.29 0.86
CA PHE A 19 9.34 -0.58 0.52
C PHE A 19 8.21 0.18 -0.17
N ILE A 20 7.85 1.36 0.35
CA ILE A 20 6.80 2.21 -0.22
C ILE A 20 7.17 2.65 -1.63
N ASP A 21 8.40 3.13 -1.85
CA ASP A 21 8.92 3.51 -3.16
C ASP A 21 8.83 2.35 -4.17
N LEU A 22 9.31 1.17 -3.79
CA LEU A 22 9.30 -0.02 -4.64
C LEU A 22 7.88 -0.47 -5.03
N ILE A 23 6.93 -0.45 -4.09
CA ILE A 23 5.53 -0.77 -4.37
C ILE A 23 4.88 0.34 -5.22
N TRP A 24 5.15 1.61 -4.93
CA TRP A 24 4.62 2.73 -5.69
C TRP A 24 5.09 2.70 -7.15
N ARG A 25 6.39 2.48 -7.41
CA ARG A 25 6.93 2.34 -8.79
C ARG A 25 6.24 1.23 -9.58
N THR A 26 5.78 0.19 -8.90
CA THR A 26 5.11 -0.95 -9.53
C THR A 26 3.61 -0.73 -9.72
N THR A 27 2.96 -0.02 -8.79
CA THR A 27 1.49 -0.01 -8.68
C THR A 27 0.85 1.35 -8.80
N THR A 28 1.65 2.42 -8.77
CA THR A 28 1.25 3.83 -8.58
C THR A 28 0.36 4.06 -7.35
N ARG A 29 0.47 3.18 -6.34
CA ARG A 29 -0.28 3.22 -5.09
C ARG A 29 0.67 3.34 -3.91
N TRP A 30 0.19 4.01 -2.88
CA TRP A 30 0.95 4.25 -1.67
C TRP A 30 0.82 3.06 -0.73
N ALA A 31 1.93 2.37 -0.43
CA ALA A 31 1.91 1.29 0.54
C ALA A 31 1.79 1.84 1.95
N ASN A 32 0.87 1.28 2.74
CA ASN A 32 0.83 1.54 4.16
C ASN A 32 1.78 0.57 4.87
N TRP A 33 2.84 1.11 5.45
CA TRP A 33 3.83 0.32 6.18
C TRP A 33 3.27 -0.34 7.45
N ASP A 34 2.20 0.24 8.03
CA ASP A 34 1.47 -0.32 9.16
C ASP A 34 -0.02 -0.56 8.79
N PRO A 35 -0.34 -1.68 8.12
CA PRO A 35 -1.70 -1.97 7.68
C PRO A 35 -2.74 -2.11 8.80
N SER A 36 -2.32 -2.13 10.08
CA SER A 36 -3.25 -2.09 11.21
C SER A 36 -3.80 -0.69 11.46
N GLU A 37 -3.12 0.35 10.98
CA GLU A 37 -3.58 1.73 11.02
C GLU A 37 -4.82 1.90 10.16
N LYS A 38 -5.90 2.41 10.76
CA LYS A 38 -7.20 2.54 10.11
C LYS A 38 -7.26 3.79 9.26
N PHE A 39 -7.35 3.58 7.95
CA PHE A 39 -7.61 4.63 6.97
C PHE A 39 -9.01 4.52 6.38
N GLN A 40 -9.57 5.67 6.04
CA GLN A 40 -10.85 5.80 5.36
C GLN A 40 -10.69 6.69 4.12
N PRO A 41 -11.45 6.42 3.05
CA PRO A 41 -11.52 7.34 1.94
C PRO A 41 -11.99 8.71 2.44
N GLY A 42 -11.33 9.76 1.96
CA GLY A 42 -11.53 11.13 2.40
C GLY A 42 -10.62 11.57 3.54
N ASP A 43 -9.82 10.67 4.14
CA ASP A 43 -8.80 11.08 5.10
C ASP A 43 -7.81 12.05 4.43
N PHE A 44 -7.56 13.20 5.05
CA PHE A 44 -6.61 14.19 4.54
C PHE A 44 -5.49 14.46 5.55
N GLY A 45 -4.32 14.81 5.03
CA GLY A 45 -3.09 14.81 5.81
C GLY A 45 -1.85 15.19 5.00
N TYR A 46 -0.70 14.69 5.44
CA TYR A 46 0.59 14.87 4.77
C TYR A 46 1.40 13.58 4.84
N THR A 47 2.27 13.37 3.86
CA THR A 47 3.22 12.26 3.86
C THR A 47 4.53 12.72 4.48
N ASP A 48 5.04 11.98 5.46
CA ASP A 48 6.34 12.21 6.06
C ASP A 48 7.45 11.77 5.09
N HIS A 49 8.37 12.68 4.79
CA HIS A 49 9.44 12.48 3.81
C HIS A 49 10.47 11.42 4.24
N GLU A 50 10.76 11.30 5.54
CA GLU A 50 11.78 10.37 6.05
C GLU A 50 11.29 8.92 6.06
N THR A 51 9.99 8.73 6.31
CA THR A 51 9.40 7.40 6.55
C THR A 51 8.46 6.95 5.44
N GLY A 52 7.93 7.88 4.65
CA GLY A 52 6.85 7.64 3.72
C GLY A 52 5.49 7.40 4.36
N ARG A 53 5.34 7.57 5.68
CA ARG A 53 4.04 7.37 6.31
C ARG A 53 3.10 8.52 6.03
N PHE A 54 1.84 8.21 5.75
CA PHE A 54 0.78 9.20 5.66
C PHE A 54 0.25 9.51 7.06
N HIS A 55 0.29 10.79 7.44
CA HIS A 55 -0.22 11.29 8.71
C HIS A 55 -1.57 11.96 8.51
N ARG A 56 -2.64 11.30 8.95
CA ARG A 56 -4.00 11.84 8.92
C ARG A 56 -4.15 13.02 9.88
N THR A 57 -4.68 14.13 9.39
CA THR A 57 -5.07 15.30 10.18
C THR A 57 -6.58 15.51 10.24
N GLY A 58 -7.35 14.94 9.33
CA GLY A 58 -8.82 15.03 9.31
C GLY A 58 -9.43 14.11 8.26
N ASN A 59 -10.74 14.26 8.03
CA ASN A 59 -11.47 13.54 6.98
C ASN A 59 -12.53 14.47 6.36
N ILE A 60 -12.62 14.51 5.02
CA ILE A 60 -13.53 15.40 4.28
C ILE A 60 -15.01 15.20 4.62
N TYR A 61 -15.41 14.00 5.07
CA TYR A 61 -16.80 13.71 5.43
C TYR A 61 -17.14 14.15 6.87
N LEU A 62 -16.13 14.35 7.70
CA LEU A 62 -16.27 14.72 9.12
C LEU A 62 -15.95 16.19 9.37
N ASP A 63 -15.26 16.85 8.46
CA ASP A 63 -14.91 18.26 8.58
C ASP A 63 -16.17 19.16 8.46
N PRO A 64 -16.37 20.13 9.37
CA PRO A 64 -17.58 20.97 9.37
C PRO A 64 -17.78 21.82 8.11
N HIS A 65 -16.70 22.20 7.42
CA HIS A 65 -16.75 23.12 6.29
C HIS A 65 -16.99 22.39 4.97
N ILE A 66 -16.27 21.29 4.75
CA ILE A 66 -16.36 20.51 3.50
C ILE A 66 -17.34 19.33 3.59
N GLY A 67 -17.63 18.83 4.81
CA GLY A 67 -18.55 17.72 5.07
C GLY A 67 -19.91 17.84 4.36
N PRO A 68 -20.59 19.00 4.38
CA PRO A 68 -21.87 19.17 3.67
C PRO A 68 -21.81 18.94 2.16
N ILE A 69 -20.65 19.19 1.54
CA ILE A 69 -20.41 18.90 0.11
C ILE A 69 -20.06 17.42 -0.05
N ALA A 70 -19.09 16.93 0.73
CA ALA A 70 -18.63 15.55 0.65
C ALA A 70 -19.75 14.53 0.87
N GLN A 71 -20.70 14.80 1.77
CA GLN A 71 -21.84 13.90 2.05
C GLN A 71 -22.75 13.63 0.84
N ARG A 72 -22.72 14.48 -0.20
CA ARG A 72 -23.42 14.25 -1.48
C ARG A 72 -22.77 13.12 -2.28
N TYR A 73 -21.49 12.85 -2.04
CA TYR A 73 -20.64 11.89 -2.74
C TYR A 73 -20.19 10.78 -1.79
N LYS A 74 -21.14 9.93 -1.38
CA LYS A 74 -20.87 8.85 -0.42
C LYS A 74 -19.78 7.89 -0.93
N PRO A 75 -18.87 7.42 -0.05
CA PRO A 75 -17.86 6.44 -0.44
C PRO A 75 -18.49 5.19 -1.05
N GLN A 76 -17.93 4.72 -2.15
CA GLN A 76 -18.36 3.52 -2.85
C GLN A 76 -17.48 2.35 -2.44
N LYS A 77 -18.10 1.21 -2.12
CA LYS A 77 -17.40 -0.04 -1.85
C LYS A 77 -17.48 -0.94 -3.08
N GLY A 78 -16.32 -1.27 -3.64
CA GLY A 78 -16.18 -2.23 -4.72
C GLY A 78 -16.36 -3.68 -4.27
N GLU A 79 -16.39 -4.57 -5.25
CA GLU A 79 -16.50 -6.01 -5.02
C GLU A 79 -15.27 -6.57 -4.29
N VAL A 80 -15.46 -7.71 -3.63
CA VAL A 80 -14.37 -8.43 -2.99
C VAL A 80 -13.62 -9.23 -4.04
N VAL A 81 -12.32 -8.97 -4.17
CA VAL A 81 -11.41 -9.69 -5.06
C VAL A 81 -10.54 -10.63 -4.22
N GLU A 82 -10.46 -11.87 -4.66
CA GLU A 82 -9.86 -12.96 -3.86
C GLU A 82 -8.38 -12.72 -3.51
N LYS A 83 -7.59 -12.20 -4.45
CA LYS A 83 -6.16 -11.99 -4.24
C LYS A 83 -5.64 -10.76 -4.95
N TYR A 84 -4.63 -10.15 -4.35
CA TYR A 84 -3.80 -9.14 -4.98
C TYR A 84 -2.35 -9.42 -4.67
N ILE A 85 -1.49 -9.39 -5.68
CA ILE A 85 -0.05 -9.58 -5.53
C ILE A 85 0.61 -8.46 -6.31
N ALA A 86 1.39 -7.63 -5.63
CA ALA A 86 2.29 -6.67 -6.23
C ALA A 86 3.73 -7.00 -5.84
N ASN A 87 4.59 -7.13 -6.83
CA ASN A 87 6.00 -7.43 -6.65
C ASN A 87 6.85 -6.58 -7.58
N THR A 88 8.01 -6.15 -7.10
CA THR A 88 8.97 -5.39 -7.92
C THR A 88 9.55 -6.22 -9.05
N GLY A 89 10.10 -5.59 -10.09
CA GLY A 89 10.85 -6.29 -11.15
C GLY A 89 12.05 -7.12 -10.64
N ASN A 90 12.57 -6.80 -9.45
CA ASN A 90 13.62 -7.56 -8.76
C ASN A 90 13.13 -8.84 -8.07
N ALA A 91 11.84 -9.14 -8.13
CA ALA A 91 11.20 -10.29 -7.51
C ALA A 91 10.45 -11.11 -8.56
N VAL A 92 11.06 -12.19 -9.05
CA VAL A 92 10.48 -13.05 -10.08
C VAL A 92 9.63 -14.14 -9.41
N ALA A 93 8.34 -14.21 -9.75
CA ALA A 93 7.48 -15.29 -9.30
C ALA A 93 7.91 -16.62 -9.94
N ILE A 94 8.27 -17.61 -9.13
CA ILE A 94 8.59 -18.97 -9.57
C ILE A 94 7.30 -19.79 -9.67
N SER A 95 6.40 -19.63 -8.70
CA SER A 95 5.09 -20.27 -8.70
C SER A 95 4.08 -19.44 -7.91
N ILE A 96 2.83 -19.39 -8.38
CA ILE A 96 1.70 -18.80 -7.67
C ILE A 96 0.51 -19.71 -7.89
N SER A 97 -0.07 -20.23 -6.82
CA SER A 97 -1.31 -20.99 -6.85
C SER A 97 -2.34 -20.35 -5.92
N ALA A 98 -3.60 -20.35 -6.36
CA ALA A 98 -4.74 -20.02 -5.53
C ALA A 98 -5.59 -21.29 -5.43
N GLY A 99 -5.91 -21.71 -4.20
CA GLY A 99 -6.88 -22.76 -3.87
C GLY A 99 -6.79 -24.07 -4.66
N GLY A 100 -6.30 -25.13 -4.02
CA GLY A 100 -6.48 -26.51 -4.48
C GLY A 100 -7.04 -27.36 -3.34
N HIS A 101 -8.11 -28.09 -3.59
CA HIS A 101 -8.60 -29.14 -2.70
C HIS A 101 -7.55 -30.25 -2.68
N VAL A 102 -6.73 -30.30 -1.63
CA VAL A 102 -5.78 -31.39 -1.44
C VAL A 102 -6.52 -32.50 -0.71
N ASP A 103 -6.90 -33.53 -1.47
CA ASP A 103 -7.34 -34.79 -0.90
C ASP A 103 -6.29 -35.33 0.09
N ALA A 104 -6.80 -35.82 1.21
CA ALA A 104 -6.14 -36.59 2.27
C ALA A 104 -5.17 -35.86 3.23
N LEU A 105 -5.64 -35.75 4.48
CA LEU A 105 -4.88 -35.74 5.75
C LEU A 105 -4.22 -34.43 6.26
N SER A 106 -4.51 -33.27 5.68
CA SER A 106 -4.12 -31.97 6.27
C SER A 106 -5.35 -31.19 6.70
N ALA A 107 -5.51 -30.91 8.01
CA ALA A 107 -6.60 -30.13 8.59
C ALA A 107 -6.57 -28.62 8.22
N ALA A 108 -5.69 -28.21 7.30
CA ALA A 108 -5.54 -26.82 6.87
C ALA A 108 -5.68 -26.70 5.35
N GLU A 109 -6.61 -25.85 4.90
CA GLU A 109 -6.82 -25.49 3.49
C GLU A 109 -5.84 -24.38 3.09
N VAL A 110 -5.19 -24.50 1.92
CA VAL A 110 -4.29 -23.45 1.41
C VAL A 110 -5.10 -22.45 0.57
N LEU A 111 -5.24 -21.23 1.07
CA LEU A 111 -6.01 -20.16 0.44
C LEU A 111 -5.20 -19.39 -0.61
N LEU A 112 -3.91 -19.18 -0.34
CA LEU A 112 -2.97 -18.50 -1.23
C LEU A 112 -1.60 -19.13 -1.05
N GLN A 113 -0.87 -19.37 -2.14
CA GLN A 113 0.52 -19.80 -2.07
C GLN A 113 1.33 -19.18 -3.20
N GLY A 114 2.56 -18.80 -2.91
CA GLY A 114 3.52 -18.43 -3.93
C GLY A 114 4.97 -18.56 -3.48
N CYS A 115 5.85 -18.55 -4.46
CA CYS A 115 7.29 -18.58 -4.30
C CYS A 115 7.92 -17.54 -5.23
N TRP A 116 8.81 -16.72 -4.69
CA TRP A 116 9.47 -15.64 -5.40
C TRP A 116 10.97 -15.75 -5.23
N LYS A 117 11.70 -15.53 -6.33
CA LYS A 117 13.15 -15.36 -6.31
C LYS A 117 13.48 -13.89 -6.42
N PHE A 118 14.15 -13.38 -5.40
CA PHE A 118 14.70 -12.04 -5.38
C PHE A 118 16.12 -12.07 -5.97
N ASN A 119 16.50 -11.00 -6.67
CA ASN A 119 17.86 -10.86 -7.19
C ASN A 119 18.78 -10.17 -6.14
N ARG A 120 19.91 -9.61 -6.60
CA ARG A 120 20.87 -8.91 -5.73
C ARG A 120 20.43 -7.51 -5.31
N ALA A 121 19.47 -6.91 -6.01
CA ALA A 121 18.87 -5.64 -5.61
C ALA A 121 17.69 -5.90 -4.66
N ARG A 122 17.33 -4.90 -3.85
CA ARG A 122 16.12 -4.99 -3.04
C ARG A 122 14.91 -5.10 -3.94
N GLY A 123 14.02 -6.00 -3.54
CA GLY A 123 12.71 -6.16 -4.09
C GLY A 123 11.67 -6.11 -2.97
N ALA A 124 10.46 -5.74 -3.34
CA ALA A 124 9.33 -5.70 -2.45
C ALA A 124 8.23 -6.63 -2.97
N LEU A 125 7.47 -7.20 -2.05
CA LEU A 125 6.28 -7.99 -2.30
C LEU A 125 5.19 -7.55 -1.32
N LEU A 126 4.00 -7.32 -1.87
CA LEU A 126 2.76 -7.15 -1.13
C LEU A 126 1.77 -8.19 -1.62
N ALA A 127 1.26 -9.02 -0.71
CA ALA A 127 0.15 -9.93 -0.97
C ALA A 127 -1.04 -9.54 -0.10
N MET A 128 -2.24 -9.53 -0.69
CA MET A 128 -3.51 -9.35 0.02
C MET A 128 -4.47 -10.47 -0.36
N TYR A 129 -5.28 -10.92 0.60
CA TYR A 129 -6.33 -11.91 0.39
C TYR A 129 -7.70 -11.31 0.71
N LYS A 130 -8.69 -11.58 -0.15
CA LYS A 130 -10.08 -11.07 -0.09
C LYS A 130 -10.15 -9.57 0.13
N TYR A 131 -9.42 -8.80 -0.69
CA TYR A 131 -9.44 -7.35 -0.57
C TYR A 131 -10.71 -6.77 -1.22
N SER A 132 -11.14 -5.61 -0.74
CA SER A 132 -12.14 -4.77 -1.37
C SER A 132 -11.62 -3.33 -1.43
N LEU A 133 -12.06 -2.58 -2.43
CA LEU A 133 -11.68 -1.18 -2.58
C LEU A 133 -12.80 -0.30 -2.04
N VAL A 134 -12.47 0.70 -1.23
CA VAL A 134 -13.42 1.75 -0.85
C VAL A 134 -12.90 3.07 -1.42
N THR A 135 -13.74 3.82 -2.12
CA THR A 135 -13.34 4.95 -2.96
C THR A 135 -14.22 6.17 -2.73
N VAL A 136 -13.61 7.37 -2.67
CA VAL A 136 -14.30 8.65 -2.85
C VAL A 136 -14.70 8.77 -4.32
N PRO A 137 -15.98 8.99 -4.65
CA PRO A 137 -16.42 9.13 -6.04
C PRO A 137 -15.65 10.23 -6.77
N ASP A 138 -15.26 9.99 -8.03
CA ASP A 138 -14.44 10.93 -8.78
C ASP A 138 -15.15 12.28 -9.00
N GLU A 139 -16.49 12.28 -9.01
CA GLU A 139 -17.32 13.48 -9.16
C GLU A 139 -17.10 14.50 -8.03
N PHE A 140 -16.70 14.05 -6.84
CA PHE A 140 -16.37 14.94 -5.72
C PHE A 140 -15.19 15.86 -6.06
N PHE A 141 -14.22 15.37 -6.85
CA PHE A 141 -13.02 16.13 -7.20
C PHE A 141 -13.26 17.18 -8.29
N ASN A 142 -14.49 17.26 -8.84
CA ASN A 142 -14.93 18.34 -9.72
C ASN A 142 -15.42 19.58 -8.94
N GLU A 143 -15.62 19.46 -7.62
CA GLU A 143 -15.98 20.59 -6.76
C GLU A 143 -14.79 21.56 -6.60
N ASP A 144 -15.06 22.84 -6.36
CA ASP A 144 -14.01 23.82 -6.05
C ASP A 144 -13.52 23.66 -4.61
N LEU A 145 -12.63 22.69 -4.43
CA LEU A 145 -12.04 22.37 -3.15
C LEU A 145 -10.87 23.29 -2.76
N SER A 146 -10.41 24.14 -3.68
CA SER A 146 -9.24 25.01 -3.50
C SER A 146 -9.49 26.14 -2.49
N SER A 147 -10.77 26.46 -2.26
CA SER A 147 -11.22 27.48 -1.32
C SER A 147 -11.18 27.03 0.16
N PHE A 148 -11.05 25.73 0.43
CA PHE A 148 -11.05 25.21 1.80
C PHE A 148 -9.65 25.20 2.40
N GLU A 149 -9.43 26.06 3.40
CA GLU A 149 -8.12 26.18 4.06
C GLU A 149 -7.68 24.87 4.74
N CYS A 150 -8.61 24.02 5.19
CA CYS A 150 -8.29 22.73 5.79
C CYS A 150 -7.63 21.73 4.81
N LEU A 151 -7.79 21.93 3.50
CA LEU A 151 -7.19 21.09 2.45
C LEU A 151 -5.92 21.69 1.83
N LYS A 152 -5.57 22.93 2.18
CA LYS A 152 -4.46 23.64 1.56
C LYS A 152 -3.12 22.97 1.92
N GLY A 153 -2.39 22.56 0.88
CA GLY A 153 -1.14 21.81 1.04
C GLY A 153 -1.33 20.43 1.67
N LYS A 154 -2.57 19.91 1.70
CA LYS A 154 -2.88 18.58 2.19
C LYS A 154 -3.07 17.62 1.03
N GLN A 155 -2.82 16.35 1.34
CA GLN A 155 -3.05 15.21 0.47
C GLN A 155 -4.30 14.49 0.97
N ILE A 156 -5.11 13.95 0.05
CA ILE A 156 -6.36 13.24 0.36
C ILE A 156 -6.23 11.78 -0.06
N VAL A 157 -6.52 10.87 0.85
CA VAL A 157 -6.71 9.45 0.58
C VAL A 157 -8.02 9.28 -0.19
N THR A 158 -7.93 8.97 -1.48
CA THR A 158 -9.09 8.85 -2.36
C THR A 158 -9.59 7.42 -2.46
N GLN A 159 -8.68 6.44 -2.32
CA GLN A 159 -9.04 5.02 -2.31
C GLN A 159 -8.28 4.29 -1.21
N VAL A 160 -8.95 3.32 -0.59
CA VAL A 160 -8.39 2.49 0.47
C VAL A 160 -8.65 1.03 0.15
N TYR A 161 -7.58 0.24 0.12
CA TYR A 161 -7.66 -1.21 -0.02
C TYR A 161 -7.86 -1.82 1.35
N VAL A 162 -8.93 -2.58 1.51
CA VAL A 162 -9.35 -3.16 2.78
C VAL A 162 -9.35 -4.67 2.65
N CYS A 163 -8.58 -5.38 3.47
CA CYS A 163 -8.49 -6.85 3.41
C CYS A 163 -8.42 -7.50 4.79
N PRO A 164 -8.93 -8.73 4.98
CA PRO A 164 -8.78 -9.48 6.22
C PRO A 164 -7.38 -10.09 6.41
N ALA A 165 -6.56 -10.19 5.36
CA ALA A 165 -5.20 -10.71 5.47
C ALA A 165 -4.24 -10.08 4.47
N TYR A 166 -3.04 -9.74 4.94
CA TYR A 166 -1.96 -9.16 4.14
C TYR A 166 -0.60 -9.72 4.54
N ALA A 167 0.36 -9.61 3.62
CA ALA A 167 1.76 -9.88 3.84
C ALA A 167 2.62 -8.87 3.07
N LEU A 168 3.58 -8.25 3.75
CA LEU A 168 4.60 -7.34 3.24
C LEU A 168 5.95 -8.03 3.36
N TYR A 169 6.74 -8.00 2.29
CA TYR A 169 8.09 -8.50 2.30
C TYR A 169 9.05 -7.54 1.59
N LEU A 170 10.17 -7.23 2.23
CA LEU A 170 11.29 -6.47 1.66
C LEU A 170 12.55 -7.33 1.72
N SER A 171 13.15 -7.63 0.58
CA SER A 171 14.32 -8.51 0.48
C SER A 171 15.60 -7.87 1.05
N ASN A 172 16.57 -8.71 1.40
CA ASN A 172 17.87 -8.31 1.97
C ASN A 172 19.05 -8.49 1.00
N LYS A 173 18.82 -8.29 -0.31
CA LYS A 173 19.87 -8.20 -1.36
C LYS A 173 20.70 -9.49 -1.62
N ASN A 174 20.25 -10.65 -1.16
CA ASN A 174 21.07 -11.87 -1.12
C ASN A 174 20.69 -12.97 -2.13
N ASN A 175 20.10 -12.63 -3.29
CA ASN A 175 19.65 -13.64 -4.26
C ASN A 175 18.77 -14.74 -3.62
N GLU A 176 17.86 -14.32 -2.76
CA GLU A 176 17.08 -15.21 -1.90
C GLU A 176 15.82 -15.73 -2.61
N THR A 177 15.32 -16.86 -2.12
CA THR A 177 14.00 -17.37 -2.47
C THR A 177 13.10 -17.21 -1.26
N PHE A 178 11.90 -16.68 -1.45
CA PHE A 178 10.91 -16.47 -0.40
C PHE A 178 9.63 -17.20 -0.80
N SER A 179 9.16 -18.08 0.08
CA SER A 179 7.88 -18.77 -0.12
C SER A 179 6.87 -18.31 0.92
N LEU A 180 5.64 -18.06 0.49
CA LEU A 180 4.55 -17.58 1.32
C LEU A 180 3.29 -18.41 1.05
N ALA A 181 2.60 -18.80 2.11
CA ALA A 181 1.29 -19.43 2.02
C ALA A 181 0.33 -18.88 3.07
N LEU A 182 -0.92 -18.63 2.70
CA LEU A 182 -2.03 -18.37 3.61
C LEU A 182 -2.81 -19.66 3.81
N ARG A 183 -2.97 -20.09 5.05
CA ARG A 183 -3.71 -21.30 5.41
C ARG A 183 -4.93 -20.95 6.24
N ALA A 184 -6.06 -21.59 5.95
CA ALA A 184 -7.23 -21.60 6.82
C ALA A 184 -7.20 -22.85 7.70
N THR A 185 -7.37 -22.67 9.00
CA THR A 185 -7.59 -23.75 9.95
C THR A 185 -9.01 -23.68 10.48
N SER A 186 -9.71 -24.80 10.40
CA SER A 186 -11.00 -24.99 11.07
C SER A 186 -10.73 -25.60 12.46
N PRO A 187 -11.39 -25.12 13.53
CA PRO A 187 -11.27 -25.77 14.83
C PRO A 187 -11.83 -27.20 14.74
N THR A 188 -10.94 -28.19 14.82
CA THR A 188 -11.31 -29.60 14.89
C THR A 188 -11.77 -29.93 16.30
N GLY A 189 -12.99 -30.46 16.46
CA GLY A 189 -13.31 -31.32 17.60
C GLY A 189 -14.47 -30.96 18.55
N VAL A 190 -15.37 -30.01 18.25
CA VAL A 190 -16.59 -29.85 19.06
C VAL A 190 -17.85 -30.19 18.26
N PRO A 191 -18.45 -31.37 18.47
CA PRO A 191 -19.76 -31.71 17.89
C PRO A 191 -20.81 -30.69 18.36
N GLY A 192 -21.51 -30.05 17.43
CA GLY A 192 -22.65 -29.18 17.72
C GLY A 192 -22.40 -27.67 17.58
N ILE A 193 -21.17 -27.22 17.26
CA ILE A 193 -20.92 -25.81 16.91
C ILE A 193 -21.07 -25.66 15.39
N SER A 194 -22.05 -24.87 14.96
CA SER A 194 -22.29 -24.52 13.56
C SER A 194 -21.00 -24.01 12.89
N ALA A 195 -20.69 -24.56 11.72
CA ALA A 195 -19.47 -24.35 10.92
C ALA A 195 -19.30 -22.94 10.32
N GLY A 196 -19.88 -21.89 10.93
CA GLY A 196 -19.98 -20.57 10.32
C GLY A 196 -19.02 -19.50 10.84
N SER A 197 -18.38 -19.66 12.01
CA SER A 197 -17.93 -18.47 12.76
C SER A 197 -16.45 -18.40 13.18
N HIS A 198 -15.59 -19.36 12.86
CA HIS A 198 -14.23 -19.33 13.42
C HIS A 198 -13.13 -19.93 12.54
N LEU A 199 -13.16 -19.66 11.22
CA LEU A 199 -12.00 -19.95 10.37
C LEU A 199 -10.88 -18.97 10.72
N SER A 200 -9.80 -19.47 11.35
CA SER A 200 -8.58 -18.69 11.54
C SER A 200 -7.70 -18.81 10.31
N MET A 201 -7.19 -17.68 9.84
CA MET A 201 -6.23 -17.61 8.75
C MET A 201 -4.84 -17.35 9.31
N ASN A 202 -3.82 -18.04 8.78
CA ASN A 202 -2.44 -17.89 9.23
C ASN A 202 -1.48 -17.84 8.03
N TRP A 203 -0.58 -16.87 8.03
CA TRP A 203 0.51 -16.78 7.05
C TRP A 203 1.70 -17.64 7.49
N VAL A 204 2.08 -18.57 6.63
CA VAL A 204 3.29 -19.39 6.77
C VAL A 204 4.30 -18.93 5.74
N SER A 205 5.50 -18.61 6.18
CA SER A 205 6.61 -18.22 5.31
C SER A 205 7.81 -19.16 5.49
N HIS A 206 8.53 -19.42 4.41
CA HIS A 206 9.80 -20.12 4.42
C HIS A 206 10.90 -19.25 3.81
N ASP A 207 12.14 -19.46 4.26
CA ASP A 207 13.35 -18.82 3.73
C ASP A 207 13.34 -17.28 3.84
N VAL A 208 12.83 -16.77 4.96
CA VAL A 208 12.79 -15.33 5.26
C VAL A 208 14.19 -14.82 5.60
N SER A 209 14.84 -14.09 4.70
CA SER A 209 16.13 -13.43 4.99
C SER A 209 16.03 -11.89 5.05
N GLY A 210 14.91 -11.35 4.59
CA GLY A 210 14.54 -9.93 4.66
C GLY A 210 13.53 -9.56 5.74
N LEU A 211 12.91 -8.39 5.58
CA LEU A 211 11.89 -7.89 6.49
C LEU A 211 10.53 -8.41 6.05
N PHE A 212 9.88 -9.17 6.93
CA PHE A 212 8.57 -9.75 6.70
C PHE A 212 7.58 -9.26 7.77
N HIS A 213 6.47 -8.69 7.33
CA HIS A 213 5.38 -8.24 8.20
C HIS A 213 4.06 -8.76 7.63
N HIS A 214 3.22 -9.36 8.47
CA HIS A 214 1.96 -9.91 8.02
C HIS A 214 0.87 -9.77 9.08
N GLY A 215 -0.38 -9.84 8.64
CA GLY A 215 -1.54 -9.87 9.50
C GLY A 215 -2.67 -10.68 8.86
N SER A 216 -3.43 -11.36 9.68
CA SER A 216 -4.61 -12.11 9.24
C SER A 216 -5.64 -12.15 10.37
N ASN A 217 -6.86 -11.74 10.07
CA ASN A 217 -7.97 -11.76 11.00
C ASN A 217 -9.29 -11.77 10.22
N ALA A 218 -10.14 -12.78 10.45
CA ALA A 218 -11.45 -12.85 9.80
C ALA A 218 -12.40 -11.73 10.28
N ASN A 219 -12.16 -11.19 11.48
CA ASN A 219 -13.03 -10.24 12.16
C ASN A 219 -12.50 -8.81 12.17
N SER A 220 -11.31 -8.56 11.61
CA SER A 220 -10.77 -7.21 11.47
C SER A 220 -10.23 -6.97 10.07
N SER A 221 -10.29 -5.72 9.64
CA SER A 221 -9.73 -5.30 8.37
C SER A 221 -8.37 -4.64 8.56
N PHE A 222 -7.50 -4.87 7.59
CA PHE A 222 -6.23 -4.18 7.39
C PHE A 222 -6.29 -3.28 6.16
N TYR A 223 -5.40 -2.29 6.12
CA TYR A 223 -5.38 -1.19 5.16
C TYR A 223 -4.02 -1.05 4.46
N PRO A 224 -3.54 -2.05 3.71
CA PRO A 224 -2.17 -2.12 3.22
C PRO A 224 -1.84 -1.22 2.02
N LEU A 225 -2.84 -0.73 1.27
CA LEU A 225 -2.63 0.18 0.14
C LEU A 225 -3.61 1.35 0.18
N LEU A 226 -3.10 2.51 -0.21
CA LEU A 226 -3.83 3.76 -0.34
C LEU A 226 -3.61 4.34 -1.74
N VAL A 227 -4.62 5.03 -2.28
CA VAL A 227 -4.43 5.97 -3.39
C VAL A 227 -4.59 7.36 -2.81
N ILE A 228 -3.57 8.18 -2.97
CA ILE A 228 -3.54 9.52 -2.37
C ILE A 228 -3.43 10.52 -3.52
N LYS A 229 -4.30 11.54 -3.52
CA LYS A 229 -4.25 12.65 -4.47
C LYS A 229 -3.90 13.95 -3.75
N GLU A 230 -3.34 14.89 -4.48
CA GLU A 230 -3.09 16.25 -4.04
C GLU A 230 -3.52 17.27 -5.10
N VAL A 231 -3.83 18.49 -4.65
CA VAL A 231 -4.09 19.60 -5.56
C VAL A 231 -2.76 20.21 -5.96
N ARG A 232 -2.43 20.16 -7.26
CA ARG A 232 -1.31 20.91 -7.84
C ARG A 232 -1.84 21.81 -8.95
N ARG A 233 -1.19 22.96 -9.15
CA ARG A 233 -1.39 23.75 -10.37
C ARG A 233 -0.52 23.15 -11.45
N LEU A 234 -1.11 22.88 -12.62
CA LEU A 234 -0.34 22.50 -13.80
C LEU A 234 0.63 23.64 -14.14
N GLY A 235 1.92 23.41 -13.90
CA GLY A 235 2.98 24.27 -14.46
C GLY A 235 3.11 24.05 -15.96
N SER A 236 3.73 25.01 -16.67
CA SER A 236 4.04 24.93 -18.10
C SER A 236 4.85 23.66 -18.44
N ARG A 237 4.20 22.51 -18.68
CA ARG A 237 4.86 21.34 -19.29
C ARG A 237 5.07 21.64 -20.76
N ARG A 238 6.13 22.38 -21.08
CA ARG A 238 6.55 22.71 -22.46
C ARG A 238 7.01 21.50 -23.31
N ARG A 239 6.95 20.26 -22.82
CA ARG A 239 7.57 19.11 -23.53
C ARG A 239 6.77 17.80 -23.64
N GLU A 240 5.60 17.69 -23.01
CA GLU A 240 4.78 16.48 -23.19
C GLU A 240 3.59 16.79 -24.09
N ALA A 241 3.59 16.17 -25.27
CA ALA A 241 2.44 16.25 -26.16
C ALA A 241 1.21 15.67 -25.44
N PRO A 242 0.04 16.31 -25.51
CA PRO A 242 -1.18 15.79 -24.90
C PRO A 242 -1.47 14.37 -25.42
N GLU A 243 -1.83 13.45 -24.53
CA GLU A 243 -2.37 12.16 -24.96
C GLU A 243 -3.65 12.37 -25.81
N PRO A 244 -3.81 11.67 -26.94
CA PRO A 244 -4.99 11.83 -27.78
C PRO A 244 -6.28 11.55 -26.99
N GLY A 245 -7.14 12.55 -26.87
CA GLY A 245 -8.45 12.43 -26.23
C GLY A 245 -8.55 12.98 -24.80
N VAL A 246 -7.44 13.43 -24.19
CA VAL A 246 -7.48 14.12 -22.89
C VAL A 246 -7.68 15.63 -23.12
N PRO A 247 -8.71 16.26 -22.54
CA PRO A 247 -8.87 17.71 -22.62
C PRO A 247 -7.64 18.42 -22.07
N VAL A 248 -7.01 19.26 -22.89
CA VAL A 248 -5.90 20.11 -22.44
C VAL A 248 -6.48 21.17 -21.52
N LEU A 249 -6.31 21.00 -20.21
CA LEU A 249 -6.69 22.02 -19.24
C LEU A 249 -5.80 23.26 -19.42
N PRO A 250 -6.34 24.49 -19.28
CA PRO A 250 -5.53 25.70 -19.32
C PRO A 250 -4.38 25.63 -18.31
N GLU A 251 -3.22 26.13 -18.70
CA GLU A 251 -2.07 26.22 -17.79
C GLU A 251 -2.45 26.97 -16.51
N GLY A 252 -2.03 26.45 -15.35
CA GLY A 252 -2.39 27.01 -14.05
C GLY A 252 -3.75 26.55 -13.49
N THR A 253 -4.54 25.74 -14.23
CA THR A 253 -5.76 25.14 -13.69
C THR A 253 -5.40 24.17 -12.54
N PRO A 254 -6.02 24.30 -11.35
CA PRO A 254 -5.82 23.34 -10.28
C PRO A 254 -6.40 21.98 -10.71
N GLY A 255 -5.57 20.94 -10.61
CA GLY A 255 -5.97 19.56 -10.90
C GLY A 255 -5.64 18.66 -9.71
N TRP A 256 -6.38 17.55 -9.62
CA TRP A 256 -6.12 16.49 -8.66
C TRP A 256 -5.21 15.44 -9.29
N PHE A 257 -4.02 15.25 -8.72
CA PHE A 257 -3.02 14.31 -9.22
C PHE A 257 -2.71 13.28 -8.15
N ASN A 258 -2.42 12.04 -8.57
CA ASN A 258 -1.85 11.07 -7.64
C ASN A 258 -0.53 11.62 -7.10
N ILE A 259 -0.30 11.46 -5.80
CA ILE A 259 0.95 11.91 -5.21
C ILE A 259 2.12 11.12 -5.80
N GLU A 260 3.18 11.84 -6.10
CA GLU A 260 4.50 11.26 -6.32
C GLU A 260 5.21 11.13 -4.96
N PRO A 261 6.11 10.16 -4.80
CA PRO A 261 6.94 10.09 -3.60
C PRO A 261 7.68 11.41 -3.40
N PRO A 262 7.73 11.94 -2.16
CA PRO A 262 8.31 13.26 -1.92
C PRO A 262 9.84 13.27 -1.92
N TRP A 263 10.49 12.12 -2.17
CA TRP A 263 11.93 11.92 -2.22
C TRP A 263 12.43 11.71 -3.66
N GLY A 264 13.73 11.95 -3.88
CA GLY A 264 14.41 11.60 -5.13
C GLY A 264 14.63 10.10 -5.32
N ASP A 265 15.52 9.72 -6.24
CA ASP A 265 15.86 8.31 -6.40
C ASP A 265 16.48 7.72 -5.14
N LEU A 266 15.91 6.60 -4.68
CA LEU A 266 16.38 5.90 -3.50
C LEU A 266 17.37 4.81 -3.86
N ASP A 267 18.48 4.78 -3.15
CA ASP A 267 19.45 3.72 -3.19
C ASP A 267 18.89 2.40 -2.60
N GLU A 268 19.76 1.40 -2.52
CA GLU A 268 19.39 0.07 -2.04
C GLU A 268 19.12 0.03 -0.52
N GLU A 269 19.57 1.00 0.27
CA GLU A 269 19.25 1.11 1.69
C GLU A 269 17.97 1.91 1.95
N GLY A 270 17.53 2.70 0.99
CA GLY A 270 16.39 3.62 1.11
C GLY A 270 16.82 5.05 1.40
N ASP A 271 18.09 5.38 1.16
CA ASP A 271 18.65 6.73 1.24
C ASP A 271 18.60 7.40 -0.14
N GLU A 272 18.48 8.73 -0.19
CA GLU A 272 18.43 9.46 -1.46
C GLU A 272 19.83 9.55 -2.08
N ASP A 273 19.93 9.31 -3.39
CA ASP A 273 21.21 9.40 -4.08
C ASP A 273 21.65 10.87 -4.19
N SER A 274 22.58 11.28 -3.33
CA SER A 274 23.10 12.65 -3.28
C SER A 274 23.81 13.09 -4.58
N ARG A 275 24.10 12.17 -5.50
CA ARG A 275 24.77 12.47 -6.78
C ARG A 275 23.92 13.31 -7.72
N GLN A 276 22.60 13.36 -7.52
CA GLN A 276 21.68 14.13 -8.37
C GLN A 276 21.82 15.66 -8.17
N TYR A 277 22.52 16.11 -7.12
CA TYR A 277 22.72 17.53 -6.80
C TYR A 277 24.14 18.05 -7.05
N ALA A 278 25.06 17.21 -7.51
CA ALA A 278 26.47 17.59 -7.70
C ALA A 278 26.80 18.05 -9.14
N ASP A 279 25.88 17.91 -10.09
CA ASP A 279 26.15 18.17 -11.52
C ASP A 279 25.67 19.56 -11.99
N ASP A 280 24.93 20.29 -11.16
CA ASP A 280 24.41 21.63 -11.47
C ASP A 280 25.24 22.78 -10.86
N SER A 281 26.36 22.49 -10.16
CA SER A 281 27.17 23.52 -9.51
C SER A 281 28.46 23.94 -10.24
N ASP A 282 28.83 23.29 -11.35
CA ASP A 282 30.11 23.53 -12.04
C ASP A 282 29.94 23.90 -13.53
N THR A 283 29.14 24.92 -13.84
CA THR A 283 29.31 25.67 -15.10
C THR A 283 29.10 27.17 -14.87
N ASP A 284 30.07 27.81 -14.23
CA ASP A 284 30.36 29.23 -14.41
C ASP A 284 31.88 29.43 -14.26
N PHE A 285 32.60 29.34 -15.38
CA PHE A 285 33.95 29.88 -15.59
C PHE A 285 34.04 30.53 -16.97
#